data_AF-K1S6K0-F1
#
_entry.id   AF-K1S6K0-F1
#
_cell.length_a   1.000
_cell.length_b   1.000
_cell.length_c   1.000
_cell.angle_alpha   90.00
_cell.angle_beta   90.00
_cell.angle_gamma   90.00
#
_symmetry.space_group_name_H-M   'P 1'
#
loop_
_entity.id
_entity.type
_entity.pdbx_description
1 polymer ?
#
loop_
_entity_poly.entity_id
_entity_poly.type
_entity_poly.pdbx_seq_one_letter_code
_entity_poly.pdbx_strand_id
1 'polypeptide(L)'
;MSKTIKPSGIFKEIKEDIKNNTPVLFIGVPCDVAAVKNHIGNSLLLTTIEIICSGVPSPLVHTQFVSHLEEKKNCKVTSFTYRKKQHGWHWPYVEAKSNDRVIYNKSWSTMALGYAFLTLVRPSCYRCKFKGIYNKADITAGDFWGLKKSDSRYNKNGVSAVIIHTERGKKLVKQLQNFDF
;
A
#
# COMPACT_ATOMS: atom_id res chain seq x y z
N MET A 1 12.17 -17.20 -5.02
CA MET A 1 12.05 -16.09 -5.99
C MET A 1 10.70 -15.43 -5.82
N SER A 2 10.63 -14.11 -5.66
CA SER A 2 9.35 -13.37 -5.60
C SER A 2 8.84 -13.11 -7.01
N LYS A 3 7.62 -13.58 -7.33
CA LYS A 3 6.95 -13.32 -8.60
C LYS A 3 6.15 -12.02 -8.49
N THR A 4 6.33 -11.08 -9.42
CA THR A 4 5.46 -9.90 -9.53
C THR A 4 4.32 -10.24 -10.47
N ILE A 5 3.08 -10.26 -9.96
CA ILE A 5 1.90 -10.73 -10.69
C ILE A 5 1.03 -9.53 -11.06
N LYS A 6 0.52 -9.51 -12.30
CA LYS A 6 -0.46 -8.49 -12.73
C LYS A 6 -1.80 -8.71 -12.02
N PRO A 7 -2.59 -7.66 -11.74
CA PRO A 7 -3.88 -7.82 -11.05
C PRO A 7 -4.84 -8.81 -11.75
N SER A 8 -4.76 -8.92 -13.08
CA SER A 8 -5.47 -9.92 -13.87
C SER A 8 -4.81 -11.29 -13.74
N GLY A 9 -5.50 -12.26 -13.13
CA GLY A 9 -5.04 -13.65 -13.01
C GLY A 9 -4.53 -14.04 -11.61
N ILE A 10 -4.36 -13.07 -10.71
CA ILE A 10 -3.80 -13.30 -9.36
C ILE A 10 -4.51 -14.42 -8.60
N PHE A 11 -5.84 -14.49 -8.65
CA PHE A 11 -6.60 -15.53 -7.96
C PHE A 11 -6.32 -16.94 -8.49
N LYS A 12 -6.18 -17.07 -9.81
CA LYS A 12 -5.87 -18.35 -10.47
C LYS A 12 -4.47 -18.79 -10.10
N GLU A 13 -3.49 -17.90 -10.16
CA GLU A 13 -2.10 -18.19 -9.83
C GLU A 13 -1.94 -18.60 -8.37
N ILE A 14 -2.53 -17.86 -7.42
CA ILE A 14 -2.50 -18.24 -6.00
C ILE A 14 -3.10 -19.63 -5.80
N LYS A 15 -4.20 -19.95 -6.50
CA LYS A 15 -4.84 -21.26 -6.40
C LYS A 15 -3.98 -22.38 -6.97
N GLU A 16 -3.29 -22.12 -8.07
CA GLU A 16 -2.34 -23.07 -8.68
C GLU A 16 -1.12 -23.30 -7.78
N ASP A 17 -0.54 -22.24 -7.24
CA ASP A 17 0.58 -22.33 -6.30
C ASP A 17 0.20 -23.18 -5.07
N ILE A 18 -0.98 -22.92 -4.48
CA ILE A 18 -1.48 -23.69 -3.35
C ILE A 18 -1.73 -25.16 -3.72
N LYS A 19 -2.29 -25.44 -4.91
CA LYS A 19 -2.47 -26.82 -5.40
C LYS A 19 -1.14 -27.55 -5.57
N ASN A 20 -0.10 -26.82 -5.97
CA ASN A 20 1.26 -27.34 -6.11
C ASN A 20 2.05 -27.36 -4.78
N ASN A 21 1.35 -27.19 -3.65
CA ASN A 21 1.93 -27.16 -2.30
C ASN A 21 2.99 -26.06 -2.08
N THR A 22 2.88 -24.96 -2.84
CA THR A 22 3.75 -23.80 -2.74
C THR A 22 3.15 -22.79 -1.74
N PRO A 23 3.88 -22.40 -0.67
CA PRO A 23 3.45 -21.33 0.22
C PRO A 23 3.36 -19.98 -0.48
N VAL A 24 2.29 -19.23 -0.21
CA VAL A 24 2.01 -17.92 -0.81
C VAL A 24 1.93 -16.84 0.27
N LEU A 25 2.67 -15.75 0.08
CA LEU A 25 2.49 -14.50 0.80
C LEU A 25 1.76 -13.50 -0.10
N PHE A 26 0.54 -13.13 0.27
CA PHE A 26 -0.23 -12.10 -0.42
C PHE A 26 -0.19 -10.78 0.37
N ILE A 27 0.10 -9.68 -0.32
CA ILE A 27 0.12 -8.33 0.26
C ILE A 27 -0.80 -7.43 -0.55
N GLY A 28 -1.77 -6.77 0.11
CA GLY A 28 -2.73 -5.90 -0.56
C GLY A 28 -3.40 -4.92 0.38
N VAL A 29 -4.44 -4.23 -0.07
CA VAL A 29 -5.33 -3.48 0.85
C VAL A 29 -6.40 -4.41 1.42
N PRO A 30 -7.16 -4.00 2.47
CA PRO A 30 -8.06 -4.92 3.17
C PRO A 30 -9.11 -5.59 2.27
N CYS A 31 -9.63 -4.87 1.27
CA CYS A 31 -10.58 -5.45 0.32
C CYS A 31 -9.94 -6.48 -0.63
N ASP A 32 -8.67 -6.34 -0.97
CA ASP A 32 -7.95 -7.32 -1.80
C ASP A 32 -7.73 -8.60 -1.01
N VAL A 33 -7.27 -8.48 0.24
CA VAL A 33 -7.07 -9.61 1.15
C VAL A 33 -8.39 -10.36 1.37
N ALA A 34 -9.48 -9.63 1.59
CA ALA A 34 -10.81 -10.23 1.72
C ALA A 34 -11.22 -11.00 0.45
N ALA A 35 -10.97 -10.44 -0.74
CA ALA A 35 -11.27 -11.10 -2.01
C ALA A 35 -10.44 -12.38 -2.20
N VAL A 36 -9.14 -12.34 -1.91
CA VAL A 36 -8.25 -13.51 -2.00
C VAL A 36 -8.69 -14.59 -1.02
N LYS A 37 -8.93 -14.25 0.25
CA LYS A 37 -9.39 -15.24 1.24
C LYS A 37 -10.75 -15.83 0.88
N ASN A 38 -11.66 -15.03 0.33
CA ASN A 38 -12.96 -15.55 -0.11
C ASN A 38 -12.82 -16.52 -1.31
N HIS A 39 -11.91 -16.24 -2.25
CA HIS A 39 -11.71 -17.09 -3.42
C HIS A 39 -10.94 -18.38 -3.12
N ILE A 40 -9.94 -18.30 -2.24
CA ILE A 40 -9.01 -19.40 -1.94
C ILE A 40 -9.49 -20.26 -0.75
N GLY A 41 -10.22 -19.66 0.20
CA GLY A 41 -10.62 -20.28 1.45
C GLY A 41 -9.52 -20.27 2.52
N ASN A 42 -9.68 -21.12 3.54
CA ASN A 42 -8.82 -21.18 4.72
C ASN A 42 -7.54 -22.03 4.52
N SER A 43 -6.84 -21.84 3.40
CA SER A 43 -5.59 -22.56 3.14
C SER A 43 -4.53 -22.20 4.19
N LEU A 44 -3.86 -23.23 4.73
CA LEU A 44 -2.71 -23.05 5.64
C LEU A 44 -1.47 -22.52 4.91
N LEU A 45 -1.42 -22.67 3.58
CA LEU A 45 -0.33 -22.23 2.72
C LEU A 45 -0.45 -20.76 2.29
N LEU A 46 -1.57 -20.10 2.57
CA LEU A 46 -1.78 -18.69 2.23
C LEU A 46 -1.59 -17.81 3.48
N THR A 47 -0.54 -17.01 3.51
CA THR A 47 -0.36 -15.94 4.50
C THR A 47 -0.71 -14.59 3.88
N THR A 48 -1.43 -13.74 4.62
CA THR A 48 -1.87 -12.44 4.08
C THR A 48 -1.46 -11.27 4.96
N ILE A 49 -0.87 -10.24 4.36
CA ILE A 49 -0.60 -8.94 4.99
C ILE A 49 -1.47 -7.89 4.31
N GLU A 50 -2.16 -7.07 5.08
CA GLU A 50 -2.83 -5.89 4.53
C GLU A 50 -2.11 -4.59 4.91
N ILE A 51 -2.17 -3.60 4.03
CA ILE A 51 -1.72 -2.25 4.33
C ILE A 51 -2.90 -1.39 4.77
N ILE A 52 -2.71 -0.59 5.83
CA ILE A 52 -3.72 0.38 6.30
C ILE A 52 -4.20 1.23 5.12
N CYS A 53 -5.52 1.24 4.90
CA CYS A 53 -6.14 1.87 3.75
C CYS A 53 -7.23 2.87 4.17
N SER A 54 -7.02 4.15 3.87
CA SER A 54 -8.02 5.21 4.05
C SER A 54 -9.06 5.25 2.92
N GLY A 55 -8.77 4.60 1.79
CA GLY A 55 -9.57 4.65 0.57
C GLY A 55 -8.71 5.04 -0.62
N VAL A 56 -9.18 4.71 -1.82
CA VAL A 56 -8.47 5.02 -3.06
C VAL A 56 -9.39 5.79 -3.99
N PRO A 57 -8.87 6.76 -4.77
CA PRO A 57 -9.65 7.41 -5.81
C PRO A 57 -9.86 6.51 -7.02
N SER A 58 -10.58 7.03 -8.02
CA SER A 58 -10.58 6.45 -9.36
C SER A 58 -9.16 6.51 -9.95
N PRO A 59 -8.70 5.49 -10.71
CA PRO A 59 -7.42 5.54 -11.42
C PRO A 59 -7.37 6.72 -12.40
N LEU A 60 -8.53 7.19 -12.86
CA LEU A 60 -8.68 8.37 -13.70
C LEU A 60 -8.04 9.63 -13.09
N VAL A 61 -8.09 9.80 -11.76
CA VAL A 61 -7.47 10.96 -11.09
C VAL A 61 -5.96 10.98 -11.34
N HIS A 62 -5.30 9.83 -11.25
CA HIS A 62 -3.88 9.72 -11.55
C HIS A 62 -3.60 9.95 -13.04
N THR A 63 -4.35 9.30 -13.93
CA THR A 63 -4.16 9.42 -15.38
C THR A 63 -4.33 10.87 -15.84
N GLN A 64 -5.40 11.56 -15.41
CA GLN A 64 -5.64 12.96 -15.75
C GLN A 64 -4.54 13.89 -15.20
N PHE A 65 -4.08 13.63 -13.98
CA PHE A 65 -2.97 14.41 -13.41
C PHE A 65 -1.68 14.24 -14.22
N VAL A 66 -1.34 13.01 -14.60
CA VAL A 66 -0.16 12.73 -15.44
C VAL A 66 -0.31 13.36 -16.81
N SER A 67 -1.44 13.19 -17.50
CA SER A 67 -1.71 13.81 -18.80
C SER A 67 -1.60 15.33 -18.75
N HIS A 68 -2.19 15.96 -17.72
CA HIS A 68 -2.06 17.40 -17.51
C HIS A 68 -0.60 17.84 -17.33
N LEU A 69 0.20 17.08 -16.59
CA LEU A 69 1.63 17.37 -16.43
C LEU A 69 2.39 17.24 -17.76
N GLU A 70 2.11 16.18 -18.53
CA GLU A 70 2.75 15.95 -19.82
C GLU A 70 2.45 17.06 -20.82
N GLU A 71 1.18 17.46 -20.93
CA GLU A 71 0.74 18.56 -21.80
C GLU A 71 1.39 19.89 -21.39
N LYS A 72 1.33 20.22 -20.09
CA LYS A 72 1.88 21.48 -19.57
C LYS A 72 3.39 21.59 -19.70
N LYS A 73 4.10 20.45 -19.66
CA LYS A 73 5.57 20.41 -19.74
C LYS A 73 6.09 20.04 -21.13
N ASN A 74 5.20 19.69 -22.06
CA ASN A 74 5.52 19.20 -23.39
C ASN A 74 6.57 18.06 -23.36
N CYS A 75 6.37 17.09 -22.47
CA CYS A 75 7.28 15.95 -22.29
C CYS A 75 6.52 14.72 -21.75
N LYS A 76 7.11 13.53 -21.88
CA LYS A 76 6.55 12.30 -21.32
C LYS A 76 7.04 12.02 -19.90
N VAL A 77 6.13 11.65 -19.01
CA VAL A 77 6.45 11.21 -17.65
C VAL A 77 6.98 9.78 -17.73
N THR A 78 8.23 9.59 -17.32
CA THR A 78 8.87 8.27 -17.29
C THR A 78 8.95 7.67 -15.88
N SER A 79 8.81 8.51 -14.85
CA SER A 79 8.80 8.06 -13.45
C SER A 79 7.88 8.94 -12.62
N PHE A 80 7.15 8.33 -11.70
CA PHE A 80 6.20 9.00 -10.82
C PHE A 80 6.19 8.38 -9.43
N THR A 81 6.17 9.19 -8.38
CA THR A 81 5.95 8.73 -7.01
C THR A 81 5.11 9.71 -6.21
N TYR A 82 4.18 9.17 -5.42
CA TYR A 82 3.38 9.94 -4.45
C TYR A 82 4.08 10.14 -3.10
N ARG A 83 5.22 9.47 -2.89
CA ARG A 83 5.80 9.25 -1.56
C ARG A 83 7.28 9.60 -1.51
N LYS A 84 7.72 10.60 -2.28
CA LYS A 84 9.11 11.07 -2.22
C LYS A 84 9.40 11.59 -0.81
N LYS A 85 10.34 10.95 -0.11
CA LYS A 85 10.76 11.27 1.25
C LYS A 85 11.83 12.37 1.29
N GLN A 86 11.56 13.51 0.65
CA GLN A 86 12.54 14.61 0.55
C GLN A 86 12.89 15.22 1.91
N HIS A 87 11.90 15.38 2.79
CA HIS A 87 12.05 15.97 4.12
C HIS A 87 11.63 15.00 5.23
N GLY A 88 11.97 13.72 5.05
CA GLY A 88 11.56 12.63 5.94
C GLY A 88 10.24 11.98 5.52
N TRP A 89 9.64 11.23 6.44
CA TRP A 89 8.50 10.36 6.15
C TRP A 89 7.13 11.02 6.40
N HIS A 90 7.04 12.02 7.29
CA HIS A 90 5.81 12.75 7.67
C HIS A 90 5.14 13.51 6.51
N TRP A 91 5.91 14.14 5.64
CA TRP A 91 5.38 15.04 4.61
C TRP A 91 5.84 14.58 3.24
N PRO A 92 5.14 13.61 2.63
CA PRO A 92 5.55 13.08 1.33
C PRO A 92 5.38 14.12 0.24
N TYR A 93 6.31 14.09 -0.72
CA TYR A 93 6.24 14.87 -1.95
C TYR A 93 5.78 13.98 -3.10
N VAL A 94 5.04 14.60 -4.01
CA VAL A 94 4.78 14.04 -5.34
C VAL A 94 5.88 14.48 -6.26
N GLU A 95 6.59 13.50 -6.81
CA GLU A 95 7.67 13.71 -7.78
C GLU A 95 7.28 13.04 -9.11
N ALA A 96 7.42 13.78 -10.21
CA ALA A 96 7.36 13.23 -11.55
C ALA A 96 8.63 13.62 -12.32
N LYS A 97 9.15 12.68 -13.11
CA LYS A 97 10.35 12.84 -13.92
C LYS A 97 10.10 12.51 -15.38
N SER A 98 10.86 13.15 -16.25
CA SER A 98 11.00 12.82 -17.66
C SER A 98 12.47 12.56 -17.95
N ASN A 99 12.82 11.34 -18.36
CA ASN A 99 14.20 10.91 -18.61
C ASN A 99 15.17 11.35 -17.48
N ASP A 100 14.83 10.94 -16.24
CA ASP A 100 15.53 11.26 -14.99
C ASP A 100 15.56 12.73 -14.54
N ARG A 101 15.14 13.67 -15.39
CA ARG A 101 14.96 15.07 -15.02
C ARG A 101 13.67 15.25 -14.25
N VAL A 102 13.75 15.87 -13.07
CA VAL A 102 12.57 16.25 -12.27
C VAL A 102 11.80 17.36 -13.00
N ILE A 103 10.54 17.08 -13.34
CA ILE A 103 9.63 18.03 -14.00
C ILE A 103 8.52 18.53 -13.07
N TYR A 104 8.27 17.79 -11.98
CA TYR A 104 7.30 18.12 -10.96
C TYR A 104 7.80 17.66 -9.59
N ASN A 105 7.74 18.53 -8.59
CA ASN A 105 8.06 18.21 -7.21
C ASN A 105 7.31 19.15 -6.26
N LYS A 106 6.26 18.66 -5.60
CA LYS A 106 5.43 19.44 -4.66
C LYS A 106 4.96 18.59 -3.50
N SER A 107 4.76 19.22 -2.34
CA SER A 107 4.20 18.56 -1.17
C SER A 107 2.81 17.99 -1.47
N TRP A 108 2.54 16.78 -1.00
CA TRP A 108 1.24 16.13 -1.10
C TRP A 108 0.12 16.96 -0.47
N SER A 109 0.35 17.47 0.75
CA SER A 109 -0.67 18.13 1.56
C SER A 109 -1.13 19.48 1.02
N THR A 110 -0.34 20.12 0.18
CA THR A 110 -0.61 21.47 -0.34
C THR A 110 -1.13 21.48 -1.78
N MET A 111 -1.41 20.31 -2.36
CA MET A 111 -1.78 20.18 -3.77
C MET A 111 -3.25 19.81 -3.95
N ALA A 112 -3.84 20.30 -5.03
CA ALA A 112 -5.14 19.83 -5.54
C ALA A 112 -5.21 18.29 -5.68
N LEU A 113 -4.12 17.61 -6.04
CA LEU A 113 -4.10 16.15 -6.11
C LEU A 113 -4.21 15.50 -4.72
N GLY A 114 -3.51 16.03 -3.72
CA GLY A 114 -3.64 15.53 -2.35
C GLY A 114 -5.08 15.72 -1.84
N TYR A 115 -5.68 16.88 -2.11
CA TYR A 115 -7.08 17.14 -1.80
C TYR A 115 -8.02 16.18 -2.55
N ALA A 116 -7.79 15.96 -3.84
CA ALA A 116 -8.56 15.01 -4.66
C ALA A 116 -8.48 13.58 -4.12
N PHE A 117 -7.35 13.15 -3.55
CA PHE A 117 -7.25 11.84 -2.92
C PHE A 117 -8.02 11.72 -1.61
N LEU A 118 -8.29 12.84 -0.93
CA LEU A 118 -9.13 12.89 0.26
C LEU A 118 -10.62 12.98 -0.08
N THR A 119 -10.98 13.61 -1.20
CA THR A 119 -12.38 13.92 -1.56
C THR A 119 -12.96 13.06 -2.67
N LEU A 120 -12.17 12.63 -3.65
CA LEU A 120 -12.61 11.82 -4.80
C LEU A 120 -12.41 10.32 -4.55
N VAL A 121 -12.57 9.90 -3.29
CA VAL A 121 -12.48 8.50 -2.88
C VAL A 121 -13.64 7.72 -3.50
N ARG A 122 -13.42 6.47 -3.91
CA ARG A 122 -14.47 5.64 -4.54
C ARG A 122 -15.70 5.48 -3.62
N PRO A 123 -16.94 5.46 -4.16
CA PRO A 123 -18.16 5.25 -3.38
C PRO A 123 -18.13 3.99 -2.48
N SER A 124 -17.53 2.90 -2.94
CA SER A 124 -17.36 1.66 -2.17
C SER A 124 -16.43 1.83 -0.95
N CYS A 125 -15.48 2.75 -1.02
CA CYS A 125 -14.52 2.99 0.06
C CYS A 125 -15.14 3.73 1.26
N TYR A 126 -16.21 4.52 1.06
CA TYR A 126 -16.98 5.14 2.14
C TYR A 126 -17.82 4.12 2.92
N ARG A 127 -18.21 3.02 2.28
CA ARG A 127 -18.98 1.91 2.88
C ARG A 127 -18.16 0.63 2.95
N CYS A 128 -16.84 0.75 3.08
CA CYS A 128 -15.95 -0.41 3.06
C CYS A 128 -16.17 -1.27 4.30
N LYS A 129 -16.51 -2.54 4.10
CA LYS A 129 -16.75 -3.52 5.17
C LYS A 129 -15.47 -4.18 5.70
N PHE A 130 -14.32 -3.88 5.10
CA PHE A 130 -13.05 -4.58 5.36
C PHE A 130 -12.03 -3.73 6.10
N LYS A 131 -12.26 -2.42 6.25
CA LYS A 131 -11.36 -1.53 7.00
C LYS A 131 -11.56 -1.72 8.52
N GLY A 132 -10.48 -1.60 9.29
CA GLY A 132 -10.53 -1.61 10.75
C GLY A 132 -10.68 -3.02 11.33
N ILE A 133 -11.56 -3.19 12.32
CA ILE A 133 -11.67 -4.44 13.09
C ILE A 133 -12.24 -5.63 12.31
N TYR A 134 -12.90 -5.36 11.17
CA TYR A 134 -13.50 -6.40 10.33
C TYR A 134 -12.55 -6.95 9.26
N ASN A 135 -11.28 -6.54 9.32
CA ASN A 135 -10.27 -7.02 8.42
C ASN A 135 -10.11 -8.55 8.52
N LYS A 136 -9.57 -9.14 7.45
CA LYS A 136 -9.39 -10.60 7.36
C LYS A 136 -7.92 -10.99 7.30
N ALA A 137 -6.98 -10.05 7.44
CA ALA A 137 -5.57 -10.32 7.26
C ALA A 137 -4.97 -11.11 8.43
N ASP A 138 -3.80 -11.69 8.21
CA ASP A 138 -3.00 -12.28 9.30
C ASP A 138 -2.21 -11.19 10.03
N ILE A 139 -1.81 -10.15 9.30
CA ILE A 139 -1.10 -8.96 9.78
C ILE A 139 -1.65 -7.73 9.07
N THR A 140 -1.87 -6.64 9.80
CA THR A 140 -2.04 -5.29 9.23
C THR A 140 -0.77 -4.49 9.46
N ALA A 141 -0.27 -3.80 8.44
CA ALA A 141 0.88 -2.92 8.52
C ALA A 141 0.57 -1.53 7.96
N GLY A 142 1.23 -0.49 8.47
CA GLY A 142 1.12 0.85 7.90
C GLY A 142 2.01 1.86 8.61
N ASP A 143 2.05 3.10 8.14
CA ASP A 143 2.83 4.14 8.79
C ASP A 143 2.22 4.52 10.15
N PHE A 144 3.04 4.62 11.19
CA PHE A 144 2.58 5.00 12.52
C PHE A 144 2.82 6.49 12.80
N TRP A 145 1.91 7.33 12.30
CA TRP A 145 2.00 8.79 12.38
C TRP A 145 1.92 9.39 13.80
N GLY A 146 1.53 8.59 14.80
CA GLY A 146 1.23 9.07 16.15
C GLY A 146 2.45 9.37 17.03
N LEU A 147 3.66 8.96 16.63
CA LEU A 147 4.87 9.17 17.44
C LEU A 147 5.39 10.60 17.35
N LYS A 148 5.71 11.15 18.51
CA LYS A 148 6.45 12.39 18.70
C LYS A 148 7.94 12.08 18.74
N LYS A 149 8.78 13.07 18.40
CA LYS A 149 10.24 12.95 18.48
C LYS A 149 10.76 12.61 19.90
N SER A 150 9.97 12.91 20.92
CA SER A 150 10.27 12.60 22.33
C SER A 150 9.99 11.15 22.71
N ASP A 151 9.25 10.40 21.89
CA ASP A 151 8.90 9.02 22.22
C ASP A 151 10.10 8.10 22.01
N SER A 152 10.31 7.17 22.93
CA SER A 152 11.47 6.25 22.90
C SER A 152 11.55 5.39 21.64
N ARG A 153 10.41 5.09 21.03
CA ARG A 153 10.29 4.30 19.79
C ARG A 153 10.34 5.15 18.52
N TYR A 154 10.54 6.46 18.62
CA TYR A 154 10.64 7.31 17.45
C TYR A 154 11.88 6.99 16.62
N ASN A 155 11.67 6.85 15.30
CA ASN A 155 12.75 6.73 14.32
C ASN A 155 12.62 7.82 13.25
N LYS A 156 13.69 8.58 13.05
CA LYS A 156 13.76 9.65 12.03
C LYS A 156 13.53 9.14 10.60
N ASN A 157 13.78 7.86 10.33
CA ASN A 157 13.62 7.22 9.03
C ASN A 157 12.18 6.69 8.78
N GLY A 158 11.35 6.66 9.82
CA GLY A 158 9.99 6.14 9.77
C GLY A 158 9.74 5.04 10.78
N VAL A 159 8.51 4.98 11.28
CA VAL A 159 8.04 3.90 12.15
C VAL A 159 6.76 3.35 11.55
N SER A 160 6.68 2.03 11.47
CA SER A 160 5.50 1.31 11.00
C SER A 160 4.73 0.74 12.19
N ALA A 161 3.40 0.82 12.14
CA ALA A 161 2.53 0.02 13.00
C ALA A 161 2.39 -1.36 12.37
N VAL A 162 2.56 -2.41 13.18
CA VAL A 162 2.33 -3.79 12.79
C VAL A 162 1.37 -4.41 13.81
N ILE A 163 0.20 -4.81 13.33
CA ILE A 163 -0.87 -5.40 14.14
C ILE A 163 -1.03 -6.84 13.71
N ILE A 164 -0.88 -7.77 14.66
CA ILE A 164 -0.95 -9.20 14.42
C ILE A 164 -2.35 -9.70 14.79
N HIS A 165 -3.04 -10.37 13.86
CA HIS A 165 -4.41 -10.84 14.06
C HIS A 165 -4.51 -12.36 14.26
N THR A 166 -3.57 -13.13 13.71
CA THR A 166 -3.63 -14.60 13.74
C THR A 166 -2.32 -15.22 14.22
N GLU A 167 -2.40 -16.46 14.71
CA GLU A 167 -1.21 -17.24 15.09
C GLU A 167 -0.25 -17.44 13.90
N ARG A 168 -0.75 -17.44 12.66
CA ARG A 168 0.10 -17.47 11.45
C ARG A 168 0.90 -16.17 11.32
N GLY A 169 0.25 -15.02 11.49
CA GLY A 169 0.93 -13.72 11.51
C GLY A 169 1.98 -13.65 12.63
N LYS A 170 1.64 -14.15 13.82
CA LYS A 170 2.56 -14.23 14.96
C LYS A 170 3.77 -15.10 14.67
N LYS A 171 3.59 -16.28 14.06
CA LYS A 171 4.69 -17.15 13.64
C LYS A 171 5.59 -16.45 12.63
N LEU A 172 5.02 -15.75 11.65
CA LEU A 172 5.80 -15.00 10.65
C LEU A 172 6.64 -13.90 11.30
N VAL A 173 6.04 -13.08 12.18
CA VAL A 173 6.78 -11.99 12.86
C VAL A 173 7.89 -12.54 13.75
N LYS A 174 7.67 -13.66 14.45
CA LYS A 174 8.70 -14.30 15.29
C LYS A 174 9.93 -14.80 14.51
N GLN A 175 9.81 -14.99 13.20
CA GLN A 175 10.93 -15.40 12.35
C GLN A 175 11.77 -14.21 11.88
N LEU A 176 11.30 -12.97 12.09
CA LEU A 176 12.05 -11.78 11.71
C LEU A 176 13.24 -11.58 12.64
N GLN A 177 14.42 -11.44 12.05
CA GLN A 177 15.63 -11.00 12.75
C GLN A 177 15.66 -9.47 12.79
N ASN A 178 16.17 -8.90 13.89
CA ASN A 178 16.28 -7.44 14.08
C ASN A 178 14.93 -6.70 14.00
N PHE A 179 13.87 -7.31 14.55
CA PHE A 179 12.55 -6.70 14.66
C PHE A 179 12.33 -6.13 16.06
N ASP A 180 12.50 -4.81 16.19
CA ASP A 180 12.30 -4.09 17.46
C ASP A 180 10.80 -3.80 17.67
N PHE A 181 10.25 -4.23 18.81
CA PHE A 181 8.85 -4.04 19.21
C PHE A 181 8.59 -2.68 19.88
#